data_AF-A0A8T4J9X6-F1
#
_entry.id   AF-A0A8T4J9X6-F1
#
_cell.length_a   1.000
_cell.length_b   1.000
_cell.length_c   1.000
_cell.angle_alpha   90.00
_cell.angle_beta   90.00
_cell.angle_gamma   90.00
#
_symmetry.space_group_name_H-M   'P 1'
#
loop_
_entity.id
_entity.type
_entity.pdbx_description
1 polymer ?
#
loop_
_entity_poly.entity_id
_entity_poly.type
_entity_poly.pdbx_seq_one_letter_code
_entity_poly.pdbx_strand_id
1 'polypeptide(L)'
;ALLSPPRISDPADPQIGHLLGLCLSRAAALSSLADALPQGDARARTLAADARAHLAAGLPATDSGDFTTDHWLATFATLALEAAPGA
;
A
#
# COMPACT_ATOMS: atom_id res chain seq x y z
N ALA A 1 1.97 -10.65 -11.17
CA ALA A 1 1.57 -10.20 -9.83
C ALA A 1 1.66 -11.39 -8.88
N LEU A 2 2.24 -11.19 -7.70
CA LEU A 2 2.29 -12.15 -6.60
C LEU A 2 1.16 -11.86 -5.59
N LEU A 3 0.96 -10.58 -5.26
CA LEU A 3 0.02 -10.11 -4.25
C LEU A 3 -0.73 -8.90 -4.80
N SER A 4 -1.84 -9.17 -5.49
CA SER A 4 -2.69 -8.09 -6.03
C SER A 4 -3.47 -7.40 -4.90
N PRO A 5 -3.79 -6.10 -5.05
CA PRO A 5 -4.70 -5.41 -4.14
C PRO A 5 -6.01 -6.18 -3.93
N PRO A 6 -6.49 -6.31 -2.67
CA PRO A 6 -7.82 -6.84 -2.43
C PRO A 6 -8.87 -5.96 -3.10
N ARG A 7 -10.00 -6.55 -3.47
CA ARG A 7 -11.17 -5.78 -3.90
C ARG A 7 -11.73 -5.04 -2.70
N ILE A 8 -11.75 -3.71 -2.77
CA ILE A 8 -12.43 -2.84 -1.80
C ILE A 8 -13.83 -2.58 -2.35
N SER A 9 -14.83 -3.29 -1.82
CA SER A 9 -16.19 -3.22 -2.35
C SER A 9 -16.98 -2.02 -1.84
N ASP A 10 -16.68 -1.57 -0.62
CA ASP A 10 -17.27 -0.40 0.00
C ASP A 10 -16.23 0.22 0.96
N PRO A 11 -15.62 1.37 0.62
CA PRO A 11 -14.64 2.01 1.49
C PRO A 11 -15.26 2.68 2.72
N ALA A 12 -16.57 2.97 2.71
CA ALA A 12 -17.26 3.61 3.83
C ALA A 12 -17.74 2.59 4.88
N ASP A 13 -17.78 1.31 4.53
CA ASP A 13 -18.04 0.24 5.50
C ASP A 13 -16.86 0.14 6.49
N PRO A 14 -17.10 0.21 7.81
CA PRO A 14 -16.02 0.25 8.81
C PRO A 14 -15.12 -0.99 8.81
N GLN A 15 -15.62 -2.15 8.36
CA GLN A 15 -14.83 -3.37 8.31
C GLN A 15 -14.07 -3.47 6.98
N ILE A 16 -14.73 -3.17 5.86
CA ILE A 16 -14.13 -3.27 4.53
C ILE A 16 -13.11 -2.16 4.30
N GLY A 17 -13.32 -0.96 4.86
CA GLY A 17 -12.38 0.16 4.80
C GLY A 17 -10.98 -0.17 5.35
N HIS A 18 -10.86 -1.15 6.26
CA HIS A 18 -9.56 -1.61 6.75
C HIS A 18 -8.67 -2.20 5.64
N LEU A 19 -9.24 -2.62 4.52
CA LEU A 19 -8.48 -3.10 3.36
C LEU A 19 -7.64 -1.98 2.71
N LEU A 20 -8.00 -0.72 2.88
CA LEU A 20 -7.20 0.43 2.43
C LEU A 20 -5.89 0.53 3.23
N GLY A 21 -5.97 0.41 4.56
CA GLY A 21 -4.80 0.35 5.42
C GLY A 21 -3.94 -0.89 5.18
N LEU A 22 -4.57 -2.03 4.86
CA LEU A 22 -3.86 -3.24 4.43
C LEU A 22 -3.09 -3.01 3.12
N CYS A 23 -3.69 -2.30 2.15
CA CYS A 23 -3.00 -1.92 0.92
C CYS A 23 -1.75 -1.08 1.23
N LEU A 24 -1.87 -0.02 2.03
CA LEU A 24 -0.73 0.82 2.40
C LEU A 24 0.36 0.03 3.18
N SER A 25 -0.04 -0.80 4.14
CA SER A 25 0.88 -1.67 4.89
C SER A 25 1.65 -2.62 3.96
N ARG A 26 0.95 -3.21 2.98
CA ARG A 26 1.57 -4.09 1.98
C ARG A 26 2.48 -3.32 1.03
N ALA A 27 2.10 -2.10 0.63
CA ALA A 27 2.98 -1.26 -0.17
C ALA A 27 4.31 -1.03 0.52
N ALA A 28 4.30 -0.66 1.81
CA ALA A 28 5.52 -0.51 2.59
C ALA A 28 6.35 -1.80 2.65
N ALA A 29 5.73 -2.91 3.09
CA ALA A 29 6.42 -4.17 3.28
C ALA A 29 7.01 -4.73 1.96
N LEU A 30 6.26 -4.65 0.86
CA LEU A 30 6.69 -5.15 -0.44
C LEU A 30 7.85 -4.32 -1.00
N SER A 31 7.83 -3.00 -0.84
CA SER A 31 8.96 -2.15 -1.23
C SER A 31 10.21 -2.47 -0.41
N SER A 32 10.09 -2.55 0.92
CA SER A 32 11.23 -2.91 1.77
C SER A 32 11.80 -4.30 1.46
N LEU A 33 10.94 -5.26 1.12
CA LEU A 33 11.38 -6.58 0.67
C LEU A 33 12.08 -6.52 -0.69
N ALA A 34 11.61 -5.69 -1.62
CA ALA A 34 12.26 -5.51 -2.92
C ALA A 34 13.67 -4.92 -2.76
N ASP A 35 13.84 -3.94 -1.87
CA ASP A 35 15.11 -3.26 -1.61
C ASP A 35 16.12 -4.13 -0.83
N ALA A 36 15.63 -5.05 -0.01
CA ALA A 36 16.48 -5.98 0.74
C ALA A 36 17.03 -7.15 -0.12
N LEU A 37 16.56 -7.32 -1.36
CA LEU A 37 17.03 -8.39 -2.24
C LEU A 37 18.38 -8.04 -2.89
N PRO A 38 19.20 -9.06 -3.24
CA PRO A 38 20.43 -8.83 -4.00
C PRO A 38 20.16 -8.10 -5.32
N GLN A 39 21.11 -7.25 -5.73
CA GLN A 39 21.02 -6.53 -6.99
C GLN A 39 20.83 -7.51 -8.16
N GLY A 40 19.81 -7.25 -8.99
CA GLY A 40 19.48 -8.09 -10.14
C GLY A 40 18.55 -9.29 -9.84
N ASP A 41 18.14 -9.49 -8.58
CA ASP A 41 17.14 -10.51 -8.25
C ASP A 41 15.82 -10.23 -8.98
N ALA A 42 15.34 -11.21 -9.75
CA ALA A 42 14.15 -11.07 -10.57
C ALA A 42 12.86 -10.83 -9.75
N ARG A 43 12.84 -11.23 -8.47
CA ARG A 43 11.68 -11.03 -7.57
C ARG A 43 11.47 -9.57 -7.21
N ALA A 44 12.55 -8.77 -7.15
CA ALA A 44 12.46 -7.35 -6.78
C ALA A 44 11.51 -6.59 -7.72
N ARG A 45 11.54 -6.88 -9.03
CA ARG A 45 10.61 -6.27 -10.00
C ARG A 45 9.15 -6.60 -9.72
N THR A 46 8.85 -7.86 -9.40
CA THR A 46 7.47 -8.28 -9.08
C THR A 46 6.99 -7.64 -7.78
N LEU A 47 7.84 -7.63 -6.75
CA LEU A 47 7.53 -7.01 -5.46
C LEU A 47 7.29 -5.50 -5.59
N ALA A 48 8.16 -4.79 -6.30
CA ALA A 48 8.01 -3.35 -6.55
C ALA A 48 6.74 -3.03 -7.37
N ALA A 49 6.38 -3.87 -8.35
CA ALA A 49 5.15 -3.71 -9.12
C ALA A 49 3.91 -3.88 -8.25
N ASP A 50 3.88 -4.91 -7.40
CA ASP A 50 2.76 -5.16 -6.49
C ASP A 50 2.69 -4.07 -5.39
N ALA A 51 3.84 -3.59 -4.89
CA ALA A 51 3.91 -2.48 -3.95
C ALA A 51 3.28 -1.20 -4.53
N ARG A 52 3.62 -0.87 -5.78
CA ARG A 52 3.05 0.28 -6.50
C ARG A 52 1.55 0.14 -6.70
N ALA A 53 1.07 -1.06 -7.04
CA ALA A 53 -0.37 -1.33 -7.20
C ALA A 53 -1.12 -1.15 -5.88
N HIS A 54 -0.54 -1.61 -4.77
CA HIS A 54 -1.09 -1.43 -3.43
C HIS A 54 -1.08 0.03 -2.98
N LEU A 55 0.00 0.78 -3.23
CA LEU A 55 0.07 2.20 -2.92
C LEU A 55 -1.00 2.98 -3.70
N ALA A 56 -1.15 2.70 -5.00
CA ALA A 56 -2.16 3.34 -5.84
C ALA A 56 -3.60 3.04 -5.38
N ALA A 57 -3.84 1.86 -4.80
CA ALA A 57 -5.16 1.48 -4.28
C ALA A 57 -5.50 2.12 -2.93
N GLY A 58 -4.49 2.34 -2.07
CA GLY A 58 -4.71 2.84 -0.70
C GLY A 58 -4.54 4.35 -0.54
N LEU A 59 -3.59 4.96 -1.24
CA LEU A 59 -3.19 6.36 -1.01
C LEU A 59 -4.31 7.39 -1.24
N PRO A 60 -5.18 7.27 -2.25
CA PRO A 60 -6.26 8.25 -2.45
C PRO A 60 -7.24 8.35 -1.28
N ALA A 61 -7.33 7.31 -0.44
CA ALA A 61 -8.23 7.29 0.70
C ALA A 61 -7.69 8.05 1.93
N THR A 62 -6.52 8.67 1.86
CA THR A 62 -6.04 9.54 2.95
C THR A 62 -6.58 10.97 2.88
N ASP A 63 -7.23 11.32 1.77
CA ASP A 63 -7.77 12.65 1.47
C ASP A 63 -9.20 12.52 0.88
N SER A 64 -9.99 11.56 1.41
CA SER A 64 -11.34 11.32 0.89
C SER A 64 -12.37 12.30 1.44
N GLY A 65 -12.06 12.99 2.54
CA GLY A 65 -12.95 13.87 3.28
C GLY A 65 -13.83 13.15 4.31
N ASP A 66 -13.73 11.82 4.40
CA ASP A 66 -14.40 11.02 5.44
C ASP A 66 -13.46 10.81 6.62
N PHE A 67 -13.74 11.49 7.74
CA PHE A 67 -12.96 11.34 8.97
C PHE A 67 -12.80 9.86 9.36
N THR A 68 -13.86 9.05 9.25
CA THR A 68 -13.86 7.64 9.69
C THR A 68 -12.83 6.80 8.95
N THR A 69 -12.55 7.17 7.71
CA THR A 69 -11.60 6.50 6.83
C THR A 69 -10.22 7.18 6.88
N ASP A 70 -10.15 8.50 6.72
CA ASP A 70 -8.90 9.23 6.52
C ASP A 70 -8.01 9.26 7.78
N HIS A 71 -8.60 9.42 8.96
CA HIS A 71 -7.87 9.83 10.18
C HIS A 71 -6.80 8.83 10.63
N TRP A 72 -6.99 7.55 10.34
CA TRP A 72 -6.10 6.47 10.79
C TRP A 72 -5.15 5.98 9.68
N LEU A 73 -5.43 6.32 8.41
CA LEU A 73 -4.64 5.89 7.26
C LEU A 73 -3.32 6.64 7.12
N ALA A 74 -3.22 7.86 7.67
CA ALA A 74 -2.05 8.72 7.55
C ALA A 74 -0.74 8.03 7.96
N THR A 75 -0.72 7.32 9.09
CA THR A 75 0.49 6.59 9.55
C THR A 75 0.92 5.52 8.55
N PHE A 76 -0.03 4.78 7.99
CA PHE A 76 0.27 3.74 6.99
C PHE A 76 0.73 4.35 5.67
N ALA A 77 0.17 5.49 5.28
CA ALA A 77 0.55 6.21 4.08
C ALA A 77 1.98 6.75 4.19
N THR A 78 2.35 7.34 5.32
CA THR A 78 3.73 7.79 5.59
C THR A 78 4.71 6.64 5.45
N LEU A 79 4.45 5.50 6.12
CA LEU A 79 5.32 4.31 6.01
C LEU A 79 5.44 3.80 4.56
N ALA A 80 4.33 3.80 3.82
CA ALA A 80 4.32 3.34 2.43
C ALA A 80 5.07 4.28 1.49
N LEU A 81 5.00 5.59 1.73
CA LEU A 81 5.71 6.62 0.97
C LEU A 81 7.20 6.60 1.27
N GLU A 82 7.60 6.52 2.55
CA GLU A 82 9.02 6.44 2.95
C GLU A 82 9.71 5.18 2.41
N ALA A 83 8.99 4.06 2.34
CA ALA A 83 9.51 2.83 1.77
C ALA A 83 9.49 2.82 0.23
N ALA A 84 8.80 3.75 -0.44
CA ALA A 84 8.70 3.74 -1.89
C ALA A 84 10.04 4.10 -2.55
N PRO A 85 10.43 3.42 -3.65
CA PRO A 85 11.70 3.73 -4.31
C PRO A 85 11.77 5.18 -4.78
N GLY A 86 12.74 5.94 -4.26
CA GLY A 86 13.00 7.33 -4.63
C GLY A 86 12.22 8.39 -3.84
N ALA A 87 11.62 8.03 -2.70
CA ALA A 87 11.18 8.99 -1.69
C ALA A 87 12.34 9.63 -0.93
#